data_AF-A0A535I3J9-F1
#
_entry.id   AF-A0A535I3J9-F1
#
_cell.length_a   1.000
_cell.length_b   1.000
_cell.length_c   1.000
_cell.angle_alpha   90.00
_cell.angle_beta   90.00
_cell.angle_gamma   90.00
#
_symmetry.space_group_name_H-M   'P 1'
#
loop_
_entity.id
_entity.type
_entity.pdbx_description
1 polymer ?
#
loop_
_entity_poly.entity_id
_entity_poly.type
_entity_poly.pdbx_seq_one_letter_code
_entity_poly.pdbx_strand_id
1 'polypeptide(L)'
;MLQPTSWTRPLQLAVVAMYAAQALFAASVPFWFITTMTQWANTMNERYGAPTPPPGAQAADPMNDTMTAALYVVVVIGIVLALAAIVMALKQWPWAHYAISVFLGLQVLFSVGSLLNVLVPTLIVRATPPAPVVVPELTVALAGVGLLAWMIVAAATRGPWGMRRVS
;
A
#
# COMPACT_ATOMS: atom_id res chain seq x y z
N MET A 1 19.40 29.50 -8.93
CA MET A 1 18.45 29.10 -7.85
C MET A 1 17.42 28.12 -8.42
N LEU A 2 16.79 27.26 -7.63
CA LEU A 2 15.70 26.39 -8.10
C LEU A 2 14.38 27.17 -8.08
N GLN A 3 13.66 27.19 -9.19
CA GLN A 3 12.37 27.88 -9.29
C GLN A 3 11.24 26.86 -9.54
N PRO A 4 10.15 26.92 -8.74
CA PRO A 4 9.00 26.05 -8.95
C PRO A 4 8.34 26.36 -10.29
N THR A 5 7.94 25.32 -11.02
CA THR A 5 7.23 25.45 -12.29
C THR A 5 5.74 25.15 -12.09
N SER A 6 4.94 25.29 -13.15
CA SER A 6 3.52 24.88 -13.13
C SER A 6 3.30 23.40 -12.77
N TRP A 7 4.35 22.56 -12.85
CA TRP A 7 4.28 21.13 -12.53
C TRP A 7 4.55 20.82 -11.06
N THR A 8 5.18 21.73 -10.32
CA THR A 8 5.63 21.47 -8.94
C THR A 8 4.45 21.28 -7.99
N ARG A 9 3.49 22.21 -7.97
CA ARG A 9 2.30 22.09 -7.10
C ARG A 9 1.41 20.88 -7.40
N PRO A 10 1.03 20.58 -8.65
CA PRO A 10 0.16 19.43 -8.92
C PRO A 10 0.86 18.10 -8.60
N LEU A 11 2.17 17.99 -8.85
CA LEU A 11 2.94 16.79 -8.49
C LEU A 11 3.02 16.60 -6.97
N GLN A 12 3.22 17.66 -6.20
CA GLN A 12 3.16 17.58 -4.74
C GLN A 12 1.80 17.13 -4.23
N LEU A 13 0.72 17.74 -4.73
CA LEU A 13 -0.64 17.37 -4.33
C LEU A 13 -0.95 15.92 -4.69
N ALA A 14 -0.50 15.44 -5.86
CA ALA A 14 -0.68 14.05 -6.25
C ALA A 14 0.07 13.09 -5.31
N VAL A 15 1.31 13.39 -4.95
CA VAL A 15 2.08 12.59 -3.98
C VAL A 15 1.41 12.61 -2.61
N VAL A 16 1.01 13.79 -2.12
CA VAL A 16 0.35 13.92 -0.81
C VAL A 16 -0.98 13.15 -0.79
N ALA A 17 -1.81 13.31 -1.82
CA ALA A 17 -3.09 12.61 -1.92
C ALA A 17 -2.88 11.10 -1.98
N MET A 18 -1.89 10.62 -2.73
CA MET A 18 -1.57 9.21 -2.85
C MET A 18 -1.13 8.61 -1.51
N TYR A 19 -0.17 9.24 -0.82
CA TYR A 19 0.27 8.74 0.49
C TYR A 19 -0.80 8.88 1.58
N ALA A 20 -1.65 9.90 1.52
CA ALA A 20 -2.80 10.02 2.41
C ALA A 20 -3.81 8.87 2.17
N ALA A 21 -4.12 8.55 0.92
CA ALA A 21 -4.97 7.41 0.57
C ALA A 21 -4.35 6.08 1.03
N GLN A 22 -3.02 5.91 0.89
CA GLN A 22 -2.33 4.72 1.39
C GLN A 22 -2.38 4.61 2.92
N ALA A 23 -2.24 5.72 3.65
CA ALA A 23 -2.36 5.72 5.11
C ALA A 23 -3.77 5.33 5.55
N LEU A 24 -4.81 5.86 4.89
CA LEU A 24 -6.21 5.49 5.15
C LEU A 24 -6.48 4.03 4.84
N PHE A 25 -5.97 3.53 3.70
CA PHE A 25 -6.10 2.13 3.33
C PHE A 25 -5.39 1.23 4.36
N ALA A 26 -4.15 1.54 4.73
CA ALA A 26 -3.39 0.82 5.75
C ALA A 26 -4.13 0.75 7.09
N ALA A 27 -4.74 1.86 7.51
CA ALA A 27 -5.57 1.90 8.73
C ALA A 27 -6.81 1.00 8.63
N SER A 28 -7.35 0.78 7.43
CA SER A 28 -8.48 -0.13 7.21
C SER A 28 -8.09 -1.61 7.12
N VAL A 29 -6.80 -1.94 6.90
CA VAL A 29 -6.34 -3.33 6.71
C VAL A 29 -6.76 -4.27 7.85
N PRO A 30 -6.59 -3.91 9.15
CA PRO A 30 -6.98 -4.79 10.26
C PRO A 30 -8.47 -5.16 10.21
N PHE A 31 -9.33 -4.20 9.86
CA PHE A 31 -10.78 -4.43 9.77
C PHE A 31 -11.12 -5.50 8.71
N TRP A 32 -10.51 -5.39 7.52
CA TRP A 32 -10.72 -6.37 6.46
C TRP A 32 -10.08 -7.72 6.77
N PHE A 33 -8.89 -7.73 7.37
CA PHE A 33 -8.14 -8.96 7.62
C PHE A 33 -8.82 -9.85 8.66
N ILE A 34 -9.34 -9.26 9.75
CA ILE A 34 -10.08 -9.99 10.79
C ILE A 34 -11.31 -10.69 10.19
N THR A 35 -12.10 -9.98 9.39
CA THR A 35 -13.29 -10.57 8.74
C THR A 35 -12.94 -11.70 7.77
N THR A 36 -11.82 -11.58 7.06
CA THR A 36 -11.33 -12.59 6.10
C THR A 36 -10.84 -13.85 6.81
N MET A 37 -10.12 -13.71 7.93
CA MET A 37 -9.64 -14.84 8.71
C MET A 37 -10.80 -15.67 9.28
N THR A 38 -11.85 -15.01 9.78
CA THR A 38 -13.06 -15.70 10.26
C THR A 38 -13.75 -16.48 9.14
N GLN A 39 -13.89 -15.89 7.96
CA GLN A 39 -14.47 -16.58 6.79
C GLN A 39 -13.63 -17.77 6.33
N TRP A 40 -12.31 -17.62 6.31
CA TRP A 40 -11.39 -18.69 5.97
C TRP A 40 -11.44 -19.83 6.98
N ALA A 41 -11.46 -19.52 8.28
CA ALA A 41 -11.59 -20.52 9.35
C ALA A 41 -12.91 -21.30 9.24
N ASN A 42 -14.02 -20.61 8.96
CA ASN A 42 -15.32 -21.26 8.75
C ASN A 42 -15.30 -22.18 7.51
N THR A 43 -14.71 -21.71 6.41
CA THR A 43 -14.59 -22.50 5.16
C THR A 43 -13.69 -23.73 5.36
N MET A 44 -12.60 -23.60 6.12
CA MET A 44 -11.72 -24.72 6.44
C MET A 44 -12.40 -25.74 7.36
N ASN A 45 -13.18 -25.30 8.34
CA ASN A 45 -13.97 -26.18 9.21
C ASN A 45 -15.02 -26.96 8.42
N GLU A 46 -15.71 -26.30 7.48
CA GLU A 46 -16.68 -26.95 6.58
C GLU A 46 -16.02 -27.96 5.63
N ARG A 47 -14.81 -27.67 5.13
CA ARG A 47 -14.10 -28.53 4.17
C ARG A 47 -13.38 -29.72 4.79
N TYR A 48 -12.85 -29.57 6.00
CA TYR A 48 -11.98 -30.58 6.62
C TYR A 48 -12.56 -31.20 7.89
N GLY A 49 -13.76 -30.80 8.32
CA GLY A 49 -14.43 -31.36 9.50
C GLY A 49 -13.59 -31.21 10.77
N ALA A 50 -12.86 -30.12 10.91
CA ALA A 50 -12.03 -29.89 12.09
C ALA A 50 -12.92 -29.74 13.34
N PRO A 51 -12.50 -30.26 14.51
CA PRO A 51 -13.24 -30.08 15.75
C PRO A 51 -13.42 -28.58 15.98
N THR A 52 -14.67 -28.11 16.00
CA THR A 52 -14.98 -26.73 16.36
C THR A 52 -14.35 -26.43 17.72
N PRO A 53 -13.45 -25.43 17.84
CA PRO A 53 -12.94 -25.05 19.13
C PRO A 53 -14.13 -24.69 20.05
N PRO A 54 -14.15 -25.16 21.31
CA PRO A 54 -15.26 -24.88 22.21
C PRO A 54 -15.49 -23.36 22.33
N PRO A 55 -16.74 -22.89 22.51
CA PRO A 55 -17.04 -21.46 22.56
C PRO A 55 -16.24 -20.81 23.69
N GLY A 56 -15.26 -19.96 23.33
CA GLY A 56 -14.31 -19.34 24.26
C GLY A 56 -12.83 -19.62 23.94
N ALA A 57 -12.50 -20.69 23.22
CA ALA A 57 -11.11 -20.99 22.84
C ALA A 57 -10.54 -20.05 21.76
N GLN A 58 -11.41 -19.38 20.98
CA GLN A 58 -11.02 -18.38 19.99
C GLN A 58 -10.48 -17.07 20.62
N ALA A 59 -10.79 -16.82 21.90
CA ALA A 59 -10.41 -15.59 22.60
C ALA A 59 -9.04 -15.68 23.28
N ALA A 60 -8.39 -16.85 23.27
CA ALA A 60 -7.13 -17.08 23.98
C ALA A 60 -6.17 -17.97 23.16
N ASP A 61 -6.16 -17.82 21.84
CA ASP A 61 -5.15 -18.46 21.00
C ASP A 61 -3.97 -17.49 20.85
N PRO A 62 -2.85 -17.70 21.58
CA PRO A 62 -1.71 -16.78 21.57
C PRO A 62 -1.12 -16.59 20.16
N MET A 63 -1.36 -17.55 19.25
CA MET A 63 -0.95 -17.44 17.86
C MET A 63 -1.78 -16.38 17.09
N ASN A 64 -3.08 -16.27 17.37
CA ASN A 64 -3.96 -15.27 16.77
C ASN A 64 -3.68 -13.85 17.31
N ASP A 65 -3.40 -13.73 18.61
CA ASP A 65 -3.04 -12.45 19.24
C ASP A 65 -1.69 -11.94 18.71
N THR A 66 -0.71 -12.83 18.53
CA THR A 66 0.61 -12.47 17.98
C THR A 66 0.51 -12.03 16.52
N MET A 67 -0.27 -12.72 15.70
CA MET A 67 -0.50 -12.34 14.30
C MET A 67 -1.25 -10.99 14.19
N THR A 68 -2.23 -10.77 15.06
CA THR A 68 -2.99 -9.52 15.14
C THR A 68 -2.09 -8.36 15.58
N ALA A 69 -1.26 -8.57 16.61
CA ALA A 69 -0.29 -7.58 17.06
C ALA A 69 0.74 -7.24 15.96
N ALA A 70 1.26 -8.25 15.24
CA ALA A 70 2.17 -8.05 14.13
C ALA A 70 1.51 -7.23 13.00
N LEU A 71 0.23 -7.46 12.70
CA LEU A 71 -0.54 -6.65 11.74
C LEU A 71 -0.61 -5.18 12.17
N TYR A 72 -0.93 -4.90 13.43
CA TYR A 72 -0.97 -3.51 13.92
C TYR A 72 0.40 -2.82 13.85
N VAL A 73 1.49 -3.55 14.14
CA VAL A 73 2.85 -3.02 13.97
C VAL A 73 3.11 -2.61 12.52
N VAL A 74 2.76 -3.46 11.56
CA VAL A 74 2.90 -3.15 10.11
C VAL A 74 2.06 -1.93 9.72
N VAL A 75 0.82 -1.82 10.24
CA VAL A 75 -0.04 -0.66 9.99
C VAL A 75 0.57 0.62 10.52
N VAL A 76 1.07 0.62 11.75
CA VAL A 76 1.71 1.80 12.36
C VAL A 76 2.94 2.21 11.56
N ILE A 77 3.81 1.26 11.19
CA ILE A 77 4.99 1.55 10.36
C ILE A 77 4.57 2.14 9.02
N GLY A 78 3.56 1.56 8.36
CA GLY A 78 3.03 2.05 7.09
C GLY A 78 2.52 3.49 7.17
N ILE A 79 1.75 3.82 8.21
CA ILE A 79 1.23 5.18 8.44
C ILE A 79 2.38 6.16 8.69
N VAL A 80 3.37 5.79 9.52
CA VAL A 80 4.54 6.64 9.80
C VAL A 80 5.33 6.94 8.53
N LEU A 81 5.58 5.92 7.69
CA LEU A 81 6.26 6.10 6.42
C LEU A 81 5.46 6.97 5.45
N ALA A 82 4.14 6.82 5.39
CA ALA A 82 3.28 7.65 4.56
C ALA A 82 3.31 9.12 5.01
N LEU A 83 3.23 9.38 6.32
CA LEU A 83 3.35 10.73 6.87
C LEU A 83 4.72 11.34 6.60
N ALA A 84 5.80 10.55 6.75
CA ALA A 84 7.14 11.01 6.41
C ALA A 84 7.25 11.38 4.91
N ALA A 85 6.67 10.58 4.01
CA ALA A 85 6.62 10.88 2.57
C ALA A 85 5.85 12.17 2.27
N ILE A 86 4.74 12.42 2.96
CA ILE A 86 3.98 13.68 2.85
C ILE A 86 4.85 14.87 3.27
N VAL A 87 5.51 14.80 4.42
CA VAL A 87 6.39 15.89 4.91
C VAL A 87 7.54 16.13 3.92
N MET A 88 8.15 15.06 3.43
CA MET A 88 9.21 15.13 2.44
C MET A 88 8.74 15.77 1.12
N ALA A 89 7.53 15.46 0.67
CA ALA A 89 6.93 16.05 -0.52
C ALA A 89 6.63 17.54 -0.34
N LEU A 90 6.14 17.93 0.83
CA LEU A 90 5.89 19.34 1.17
C LEU A 90 7.18 20.16 1.21
N LYS A 91 8.26 19.58 1.73
CA LYS A 91 9.59 20.21 1.78
C LYS A 91 10.37 20.17 0.45
N GLN A 92 9.88 19.45 -0.56
CA GLN A 92 10.47 19.38 -1.91
C GLN A 92 11.96 19.02 -1.93
N TRP A 93 12.40 18.17 -1.01
CA TRP A 93 13.81 17.80 -0.91
C TRP A 93 14.24 17.01 -2.16
N PRO A 94 15.33 17.37 -2.86
CA PRO A 94 15.72 16.72 -4.10
C PRO A 94 15.96 15.21 -3.95
N TRP A 95 16.58 14.80 -2.84
CA TRP A 95 16.81 13.38 -2.52
C TRP A 95 15.49 12.63 -2.26
N ALA A 96 14.50 13.31 -1.68
CA ALA A 96 13.21 12.71 -1.38
C ALA A 96 12.40 12.37 -2.63
N HIS A 97 12.58 13.14 -3.72
CA HIS A 97 11.97 12.81 -5.01
C HIS A 97 12.39 11.42 -5.47
N TYR A 98 13.69 11.11 -5.37
CA TYR A 98 14.23 9.82 -5.74
C TYR A 98 13.83 8.72 -4.76
N ALA A 99 13.88 8.99 -3.45
CA ALA A 99 13.46 8.02 -2.43
C ALA A 99 11.99 7.60 -2.63
N ILE A 100 11.08 8.58 -2.82
CA ILE A 100 9.67 8.32 -3.09
C ILE A 100 9.48 7.56 -4.39
N SER A 101 10.23 7.89 -5.44
CA SER A 101 10.18 7.15 -6.71
C SER A 101 10.59 5.68 -6.54
N VAL A 102 11.63 5.40 -5.72
CA VAL A 102 12.06 4.03 -5.42
C VAL A 102 10.98 3.29 -4.61
N PHE A 103 10.39 3.93 -3.60
CA PHE A 103 9.31 3.32 -2.82
C PHE A 103 8.07 3.03 -3.66
N LEU A 104 7.67 3.94 -4.54
CA LEU A 104 6.60 3.72 -5.51
C LEU A 104 6.95 2.59 -6.47
N GLY A 105 8.19 2.52 -6.96
CA GLY A 105 8.67 1.43 -7.82
C GLY A 105 8.60 0.06 -7.13
N LEU A 106 9.03 -0.02 -5.86
CA LEU A 106 8.92 -1.22 -5.05
C LEU A 106 7.45 -1.60 -4.84
N GLN A 107 6.59 -0.64 -4.50
CA GLN A 107 5.16 -0.88 -4.35
C GLN A 107 4.55 -1.48 -5.62
N VAL A 108 4.86 -0.92 -6.79
CA VAL A 108 4.40 -1.43 -8.08
C VAL A 108 4.87 -2.87 -8.28
N LEU A 109 6.15 -3.17 -8.03
CA LEU A 109 6.69 -4.53 -8.15
C LEU A 109 5.96 -5.53 -7.23
N PHE A 110 5.71 -5.17 -5.97
CA PHE A 110 4.96 -6.02 -5.05
C PHE A 110 3.50 -6.22 -5.49
N SER A 111 2.87 -5.20 -6.07
CA SER A 111 1.50 -5.28 -6.55
C SER A 111 1.32 -6.16 -7.79
N VAL A 112 2.37 -6.37 -8.60
CA VAL A 112 2.33 -7.29 -9.76
C VAL A 112 1.98 -8.72 -9.32
N GLY A 113 2.49 -9.18 -8.18
CA GLY A 113 2.16 -10.50 -7.64
C GLY A 113 0.67 -10.64 -7.29
N SER A 114 0.08 -9.62 -6.69
CA SER A 114 -1.36 -9.56 -6.40
C SER A 114 -2.19 -9.55 -7.71
N LEU A 115 -1.78 -8.75 -8.69
CA LEU A 115 -2.41 -8.64 -10.02
C LEU A 115 -2.41 -9.97 -10.77
N LEU A 116 -1.27 -10.67 -10.81
CA LEU A 116 -1.14 -11.97 -11.47
C LEU A 116 -2.02 -13.04 -10.83
N ASN A 117 -2.20 -13.00 -9.50
CA ASN A 117 -3.08 -13.94 -8.80
C ASN A 117 -4.57 -13.70 -9.15
N VAL A 118 -4.97 -12.44 -9.38
CA VAL A 118 -6.33 -12.11 -9.81
C VAL A 118 -6.58 -12.51 -11.26
N LEU A 119 -5.61 -12.26 -12.16
CA LEU A 119 -5.75 -12.51 -13.60
C LEU A 119 -5.54 -13.98 -13.97
N VAL A 120 -4.66 -14.67 -13.25
CA VAL A 120 -4.33 -16.09 -13.47
C VAL A 120 -4.26 -16.80 -12.12
N PRO A 121 -5.41 -17.22 -11.57
CA PRO A 121 -5.51 -17.83 -10.24
C PRO A 121 -4.71 -19.13 -10.07
N THR A 122 -4.26 -19.73 -11.17
CA THR A 122 -3.54 -21.02 -11.21
C THR A 122 -2.02 -20.89 -11.05
N LEU A 123 -1.45 -19.69 -11.16
CA LEU A 123 0.02 -19.49 -11.15
C LEU A 123 0.62 -19.29 -9.75
N ILE A 124 -0.15 -18.81 -8.77
CA ILE A 124 0.37 -18.49 -7.43
C ILE A 124 -0.61 -19.03 -6.39
N VAL A 125 -0.16 -19.99 -5.57
CA VAL A 125 -0.92 -20.55 -4.44
C VAL A 125 -0.94 -19.54 -3.28
N ARG A 126 -1.61 -18.39 -3.48
CA ARG A 126 -1.97 -17.47 -2.41
C ARG A 126 -3.47 -17.44 -2.33
N ALA A 127 -4.01 -17.61 -1.11
CA ALA A 127 -5.42 -17.40 -0.86
C ALA A 127 -5.85 -16.05 -1.46
N THR A 128 -6.80 -16.10 -2.39
CA THR A 128 -7.30 -14.90 -3.06
C THR A 128 -7.91 -14.00 -2.00
N PRO A 129 -7.39 -12.77 -1.79
CA PRO A 129 -8.01 -11.86 -0.83
C PRO A 129 -9.46 -11.56 -1.29
N PRO A 130 -10.38 -11.29 -0.35
CA PRO A 130 -11.78 -11.10 -0.69
C PRO A 130 -11.95 -9.91 -1.65
N ALA A 131 -12.92 -10.02 -2.57
CA ALA A 131 -13.21 -9.03 -3.60
C ALA A 131 -13.21 -7.55 -3.14
N PRO A 132 -13.77 -7.17 -1.96
CA PRO A 132 -13.72 -5.78 -1.48
C PRO A 132 -12.30 -5.24 -1.21
N VAL A 133 -11.28 -6.10 -1.07
CA VAL A 133 -9.87 -5.70 -0.89
C VAL A 133 -9.15 -5.59 -2.23
N VAL A 134 -9.50 -6.45 -3.18
CA VAL A 134 -8.86 -6.52 -4.51
C VAL A 134 -9.07 -5.25 -5.33
N VAL A 135 -10.30 -4.73 -5.38
CA VAL A 135 -10.63 -3.57 -6.22
C VAL A 135 -9.94 -2.28 -5.74
N PRO A 136 -9.94 -1.94 -4.44
CA PRO A 136 -9.14 -0.82 -3.93
C PRO A 136 -7.65 -1.00 -4.15
N GLU A 137 -7.11 -2.20 -3.93
CA GLU A 137 -5.67 -2.50 -4.10
C GLU A 137 -5.24 -2.27 -5.56
N LEU A 138 -6.00 -2.76 -6.54
CA LEU A 138 -5.75 -2.54 -7.96
C LEU A 138 -5.80 -1.05 -8.34
N THR A 139 -6.78 -0.32 -7.81
CA THR A 139 -6.95 1.11 -8.10
C THR A 139 -5.74 1.90 -7.59
N VAL A 140 -5.32 1.63 -6.35
CA VAL A 140 -4.14 2.24 -5.74
C VAL A 140 -2.87 1.87 -6.51
N ALA A 141 -2.73 0.61 -6.95
CA ALA A 141 -1.59 0.17 -7.74
C ALA A 141 -1.49 0.91 -9.08
N LEU A 142 -2.60 1.01 -9.83
CA LEU A 142 -2.65 1.74 -11.11
C LEU A 142 -2.35 3.23 -10.93
N ALA A 143 -2.92 3.86 -9.91
CA ALA A 143 -2.61 5.24 -9.56
C ALA A 143 -1.11 5.42 -9.22
N GLY A 144 -0.52 4.42 -8.54
CA GLY A 144 0.90 4.40 -8.18
C GLY A 144 1.82 4.32 -9.40
N VAL A 145 1.48 3.47 -10.38
CA VAL A 145 2.20 3.39 -11.66
C VAL A 145 2.14 4.73 -12.40
N GLY A 146 0.95 5.33 -12.50
CA GLY A 146 0.77 6.62 -13.16
C GLY A 146 1.58 7.73 -12.50
N LEU A 147 1.55 7.81 -11.16
CA LEU A 147 2.32 8.79 -10.40
C LEU A 147 3.83 8.57 -10.54
N LEU A 148 4.29 7.32 -10.51
CA LEU A 148 5.70 6.98 -10.72
C LEU A 148 6.17 7.42 -12.11
N ALA A 149 5.41 7.11 -13.16
CA ALA A 149 5.71 7.55 -14.51
C ALA A 149 5.78 9.08 -14.59
N TRP A 150 4.86 9.78 -13.94
CA TRP A 150 4.87 11.24 -13.87
C TRP A 150 6.12 11.78 -13.14
N MET A 151 6.52 11.18 -12.02
CA MET A 151 7.73 11.57 -11.29
C MET A 151 9.01 11.35 -12.10
N ILE A 152 9.08 10.28 -12.90
CA ILE A 152 10.19 10.01 -13.83
C ILE A 152 10.23 11.07 -14.93
N VAL A 153 9.09 11.35 -15.57
CA VAL A 153 8.99 12.38 -16.62
C VAL A 153 9.36 13.76 -16.07
N ALA A 154 8.92 14.11 -14.86
CA ALA A 154 9.27 15.36 -14.22
C ALA A 154 10.78 15.47 -13.97
N ALA A 155 11.40 14.40 -13.45
CA ALA A 155 12.84 14.34 -13.21
C ALA A 155 13.65 14.50 -14.50
N ALA A 156 13.23 13.85 -15.59
CA ALA A 156 13.92 13.91 -16.88
C ALA A 156 13.77 15.25 -17.60
N THR A 157 12.60 15.90 -17.49
CA THR A 157 12.30 17.12 -18.28
C THR A 157 12.64 18.43 -17.57
N ARG A 158 12.51 18.47 -16.25
CA ARG A 158 12.61 19.72 -15.47
C ARG A 158 13.58 19.59 -14.31
N GLY A 159 13.64 18.42 -13.70
CA GLY A 159 14.42 18.13 -12.50
C GLY A 159 13.54 17.61 -11.36
N PRO A 160 14.12 17.32 -10.18
CA PRO A 160 13.39 16.85 -9.00
C PRO A 160 12.23 17.80 -8.66
N TRP A 161 11.06 17.25 -8.31
CA TRP A 161 9.84 18.01 -8.01
C TRP A 161 9.36 18.95 -9.13
N GLY A 162 9.79 18.73 -10.37
CA GLY A 162 9.46 19.61 -11.50
C GLY A 162 10.05 21.01 -11.36
N MET A 163 11.06 21.21 -10.52
CA MET A 163 11.76 22.50 -10.37
C MET A 163 12.82 22.67 -11.45
N ARG A 164 12.89 23.86 -12.04
CA ARG A 164 13.93 24.18 -13.03
C ARG A 164 15.11 24.87 -12.34
N ARG A 165 16.34 24.56 -12.77
CA ARG A 165 17.50 25.38 -12.43
C ARG A 165 17.45 26.66 -13.26
N VAL A 166 17.35 27.79 -12.59
CA VAL A 166 17.58 29.11 -13.20
C VAL A 166 19.07 29.38 -13.08
N SER A 167 19.75 29.37 -14.24
CA SER A 167 21.12 29.82 -14.43
C SER A 167 21.18 31.35 -14.43
#